data_AF-A0A2M7JJY0-F1
#
_entry.id   AF-A0A2M7JJY0-F1
#
_cell.length_a   1.000
_cell.length_b   1.000
_cell.length_c   1.000
_cell.angle_alpha   90.00
_cell.angle_beta   90.00
_cell.angle_gamma   90.00
#
_symmetry.space_group_name_H-M   'P 1'
#
loop_
_entity.id
_entity.type
_entity.pdbx_description
1 polymer ?
#
loop_
_entity_poly.entity_id
_entity_poly.type
_entity_poly.pdbx_seq_one_letter_code
_entity_poly.pdbx_strand_id
1 'polypeptide(L)'
;MLQSQDKMIHLHNQNMYAVQFGHFKKRVEDGLSLADIMEEAEKVRIYNSNLGLVWSIDAAEGLFAVLYPDPSGDNRIVIYAFDDFKNIVDLGYALTIHKVQGNQFDYTFIPMINSFYIMLNSKLIYTALTRARKRAVVMGQPMAFKKACQSLDETVRQTFLGLV
;
A
#
# COMPACT_ATOMS: atom_id res chain seq x y z
N MET A 1 -13.40 11.99 -2.42
CA MET A 1 -12.66 13.16 -1.92
C MET A 1 -11.66 12.62 -0.91
N LEU A 2 -10.39 13.00 -1.01
CA LEU A 2 -9.36 12.59 -0.04
C LEU A 2 -9.69 13.19 1.34
N GLN A 3 -9.56 12.42 2.40
CA GLN A 3 -9.81 12.85 3.77
C GLN A 3 -8.59 12.61 4.67
N SER A 4 -8.53 13.34 5.78
CA SER A 4 -7.53 13.06 6.83
C SER A 4 -7.74 11.64 7.35
N GLN A 5 -6.63 10.95 7.65
CA GLN A 5 -6.58 9.55 8.07
C GLN A 5 -6.94 8.52 6.98
N ASP A 6 -7.12 8.94 5.73
CA ASP A 6 -7.21 7.99 4.62
C ASP A 6 -5.95 7.13 4.57
N LYS A 7 -6.16 5.82 4.39
CA LYS A 7 -5.06 4.88 4.17
C LYS A 7 -4.58 5.05 2.74
N MET A 8 -3.28 5.17 2.57
CA MET A 8 -2.64 5.37 1.28
C MET A 8 -1.63 4.26 0.99
N ILE A 9 -1.46 3.95 -0.28
CA ILE A 9 -0.40 3.09 -0.80
C ILE A 9 0.41 3.85 -1.85
N HIS A 10 1.73 3.76 -1.76
CA HIS A 10 2.64 4.27 -2.79
C HIS A 10 2.80 3.23 -3.92
N LEU A 11 2.73 3.67 -5.18
CA LEU A 11 2.59 2.78 -6.33
C LEU A 11 3.89 2.47 -7.08
N HIS A 12 4.89 3.34 -6.95
CA HIS A 12 6.13 3.28 -7.72
C HIS A 12 7.36 3.42 -6.83
N ASN A 13 8.53 2.98 -7.31
CA ASN A 13 9.77 3.29 -6.60
C ASN A 13 10.25 4.65 -7.10
N GLN A 14 10.12 5.69 -6.28
CA GLN A 14 10.42 7.06 -6.70
C GLN A 14 10.99 7.89 -5.55
N ASN A 15 11.81 8.89 -5.89
CA ASN A 15 12.27 9.88 -4.91
C ASN A 15 11.18 10.93 -4.71
N MET A 16 10.74 11.12 -3.47
CA MET A 16 9.70 12.07 -3.08
C MET A 16 10.24 13.04 -2.04
N TYR A 17 9.62 14.22 -1.94
CA TYR A 17 9.94 15.20 -0.91
C TYR A 17 9.45 14.70 0.44
N ALA A 18 10.39 14.47 1.36
CA ALA A 18 10.13 13.89 2.65
C ALA A 18 10.82 14.66 3.78
N VAL A 19 10.17 14.67 4.95
CA VAL A 19 10.66 15.29 6.18
C VAL A 19 10.46 14.31 7.33
N GLN A 20 11.35 14.32 8.32
CA GLN A 20 11.13 13.55 9.55
C GLN A 20 9.88 14.06 10.28
N PHE A 21 9.10 13.13 10.86
CA PHE A 21 7.82 13.46 11.50
C PHE A 21 7.96 14.50 12.63
N GLY A 22 9.01 14.40 13.44
CA GLY A 22 9.26 15.36 14.53
C GLY A 22 9.52 16.77 14.01
N HIS A 23 10.31 16.90 12.94
CA HIS A 23 10.60 18.18 12.30
C HIS A 23 9.35 18.75 11.61
N PHE A 24 8.60 17.91 10.90
CA PHE A 24 7.32 18.30 10.29
C PHE A 24 6.36 18.88 11.33
N LYS A 25 6.17 18.19 12.46
CA LYS A 25 5.25 18.64 13.53
C LYS A 25 5.62 20.03 14.05
N LYS A 26 6.91 20.28 14.27
CA LYS A 26 7.41 21.58 14.72
C LYS A 26 7.10 22.68 13.71
N ARG A 27 7.29 22.43 12.40
CA ARG A 27 7.01 23.44 11.36
C ARG A 27 5.54 23.77 11.22
N VAL A 28 4.67 22.78 11.39
CA VAL A 28 3.22 23.02 11.44
C VAL A 28 2.84 23.84 12.69
N GLU A 29 3.46 23.59 13.84
CA GLU A 29 3.28 24.39 15.07
C GLU A 29 3.78 25.84 14.90
N ASP A 30 4.87 26.03 14.14
CA ASP A 30 5.40 27.34 13.76
C ASP A 30 4.52 28.07 12.70
N GLY A 31 3.46 27.41 12.19
CA GLY A 31 2.48 28.00 11.27
C GLY A 31 2.87 27.94 9.79
N LEU A 32 3.87 27.14 9.40
CA LEU A 32 4.27 26.99 8.01
C LEU A 32 3.25 26.17 7.21
N SER A 33 3.07 26.51 5.93
CA SER A 33 2.24 25.75 4.99
C SER A 33 2.93 24.46 4.53
N LEU A 34 2.20 23.57 3.85
CA LEU A 34 2.82 22.39 3.25
C LEU A 34 3.79 22.74 2.13
N ALA A 35 3.57 23.85 1.41
CA ALA A 35 4.46 24.32 0.37
C ALA A 35 5.82 24.73 0.96
N ASP A 36 5.82 25.53 2.03
CA ASP A 36 7.05 25.97 2.71
C ASP A 36 7.85 24.76 3.23
N ILE A 37 7.16 23.77 3.82
CA ILE A 37 7.81 22.57 4.34
C ILE A 37 8.38 21.72 3.20
N MET A 38 7.72 21.68 2.04
CA MET A 38 8.17 20.94 0.85
C MET A 38 9.44 21.54 0.24
N GLU A 39 9.61 22.87 0.28
CA GLU A 39 10.82 23.55 -0.20
C GLU A 39 12.06 23.17 0.61
N GLU A 40 11.90 22.96 1.92
CA GLU A 40 12.98 22.52 2.81
C GLU A 40 13.17 21.01 2.88
N ALA A 41 12.29 20.24 2.21
CA ALA A 41 12.29 18.80 2.27
C ALA A 41 13.39 18.17 1.41
N GLU A 42 13.91 17.04 1.87
CA GLU A 42 14.88 16.26 1.11
C GLU A 42 14.18 15.24 0.21
N LYS A 43 14.80 14.95 -0.94
CA LYS A 43 14.32 13.88 -1.83
C LYS A 43 14.77 12.52 -1.32
N VAL A 44 13.83 11.76 -0.79
CA VAL A 44 14.05 10.42 -0.25
C VAL A 44 13.34 9.38 -1.09
N ARG A 45 13.96 8.20 -1.27
CA ARG A 45 13.35 7.09 -2.00
C ARG A 45 12.17 6.52 -1.20
N ILE A 46 10.97 6.57 -1.78
CA ILE A 46 9.80 5.84 -1.30
C ILE A 46 9.59 4.64 -2.21
N TYR A 47 9.32 3.49 -1.60
CA TYR A 47 9.17 2.23 -2.29
C TYR A 47 7.70 1.93 -2.58
N ASN A 48 7.45 1.27 -3.70
CA ASN A 48 6.16 0.72 -4.05
C ASN A 48 5.69 -0.23 -2.94
N SER A 49 4.38 -0.18 -2.66
CA SER A 49 3.70 -0.89 -1.57
C SER A 49 3.99 -0.38 -0.16
N ASN A 50 4.71 0.75 0.01
CA ASN A 50 4.71 1.44 1.29
C ASN A 50 3.29 1.93 1.62
N LEU A 51 2.84 1.65 2.84
CA LEU A 51 1.54 2.05 3.35
C LEU A 51 1.70 3.25 4.28
N GLY A 52 0.82 4.23 4.12
CA GLY A 52 0.82 5.43 4.94
C GLY A 52 -0.58 5.89 5.28
N LEU A 53 -0.64 6.95 6.08
CA LEU A 53 -1.88 7.61 6.49
C LEU A 53 -1.82 9.07 6.07
N VAL A 54 -2.89 9.59 5.47
CA VAL A 54 -3.00 11.02 5.23
C VAL A 54 -3.01 11.74 6.57
N TRP A 55 -2.01 12.59 6.79
CA TRP A 55 -1.86 13.34 8.03
C TRP A 55 -2.60 14.68 7.92
N SER A 56 -2.31 15.44 6.87
CA SER A 56 -2.89 16.76 6.62
C SER A 56 -3.13 16.98 5.13
N ILE A 57 -4.10 17.83 4.82
CA ILE A 57 -4.48 18.22 3.46
C ILE A 57 -4.49 19.73 3.42
N ASP A 58 -3.79 20.31 2.46
CA ASP A 58 -3.82 21.72 2.15
C ASP A 58 -4.52 21.91 0.80
N ALA A 59 -5.81 22.22 0.86
CA ALA A 59 -6.63 22.36 -0.34
C ALA A 59 -6.36 23.67 -1.10
N ALA A 60 -5.76 24.68 -0.45
CA ALA A 60 -5.44 25.94 -1.10
C ALA A 60 -4.25 25.77 -2.05
N GLU A 61 -3.22 25.05 -1.59
CA GLU A 61 -2.01 24.76 -2.38
C GLU A 61 -2.14 23.47 -3.21
N GLY A 62 -3.21 22.69 -3.03
CA GLY A 62 -3.41 21.43 -3.74
C GLY A 62 -2.42 20.34 -3.30
N LEU A 63 -2.00 20.36 -2.03
CA LEU A 63 -1.00 19.46 -1.46
C LEU A 63 -1.62 18.59 -0.35
N PHE A 64 -1.01 17.43 -0.09
CA PHE A 64 -1.31 16.62 1.08
C PHE A 64 -0.08 15.90 1.59
N ALA A 65 -0.05 15.68 2.89
CA ALA A 65 1.05 15.05 3.58
C ALA A 65 0.64 13.65 4.03
N VAL A 66 1.46 12.64 3.72
CA VAL A 66 1.25 11.25 4.10
C VAL A 66 2.34 10.80 5.06
N LEU A 67 1.92 10.29 6.22
CA LEU A 67 2.78 9.68 7.22
C LEU A 67 3.08 8.23 6.84
N TYR A 68 4.35 7.93 6.61
CA TYR A 68 4.88 6.58 6.46
C TYR A 68 5.59 6.16 7.74
N PRO A 69 5.12 5.11 8.43
CA PRO A 69 5.78 4.60 9.62
C PRO A 69 7.08 3.88 9.26
N ASP A 70 8.12 4.08 10.05
CA ASP A 70 9.39 3.34 9.95
C ASP A 70 9.55 2.43 11.18
N PRO A 71 9.89 1.13 11.02
CA PRO A 71 10.15 0.23 12.13
C PRO A 71 11.23 0.71 13.11
N SER A 72 12.16 1.55 12.63
CA SER A 72 13.24 2.15 13.43
C SER A 72 12.76 3.30 14.32
N GLY A 73 11.50 3.74 14.15
CA GLY A 73 10.91 4.87 14.88
C GLY A 73 11.05 6.23 14.18
N ASP A 74 11.88 6.33 13.13
CA ASP A 74 12.06 7.54 12.33
C ASP A 74 10.95 7.68 11.27
N ASN A 75 9.72 7.89 11.73
CA ASN A 75 8.57 8.07 10.83
C ASN A 75 8.79 9.28 9.93
N ARG A 76 8.32 9.16 8.68
CA ARG A 76 8.52 10.20 7.66
C ARG A 76 7.19 10.72 7.17
N ILE A 77 7.15 12.02 6.93
CA ILE A 77 6.07 12.67 6.20
C ILE A 77 6.55 12.87 4.77
N VAL A 78 5.74 12.45 3.81
CA VAL A 78 5.99 12.68 2.38
C VAL A 78 4.87 13.57 1.87
N ILE A 79 5.26 14.64 1.15
CA ILE A 79 4.33 15.61 0.60
C ILE A 79 4.07 15.28 -0.87
N TYR A 80 2.80 15.28 -1.25
CA TYR A 80 2.31 14.97 -2.59
C TYR A 80 1.43 16.11 -3.11
N ALA A 81 1.45 16.33 -4.42
CA ALA A 81 0.45 17.15 -5.09
C ALA A 81 -0.81 16.33 -5.36
N PHE A 82 -1.98 16.98 -5.47
CA PHE A 82 -3.22 16.28 -5.84
C PHE A 82 -3.12 15.55 -7.19
N ASP A 83 -2.31 16.06 -8.11
CA ASP A 83 -2.06 15.42 -9.40
C ASP A 83 -1.26 14.11 -9.29
N ASP A 84 -0.56 13.88 -8.18
CA ASP A 84 0.13 12.62 -7.89
C ASP A 84 -0.85 11.51 -7.52
N PHE A 85 -2.10 11.85 -7.19
CA PHE A 85 -3.14 10.89 -6.84
C PHE A 85 -3.51 10.00 -8.05
N LYS A 86 -3.68 8.70 -7.81
CA LYS A 86 -3.83 7.60 -8.78
C LYS A 86 -2.59 7.27 -9.62
N ASN A 87 -1.65 8.20 -9.79
CA ASN A 87 -0.42 7.94 -10.55
C ASN A 87 0.70 7.45 -9.62
N ILE A 88 1.00 8.19 -8.57
CA ILE A 88 2.10 7.88 -7.63
C ILE A 88 1.57 7.25 -6.35
N VAL A 89 0.39 7.67 -5.89
CA VAL A 89 -0.26 7.14 -4.68
C VAL A 89 -1.74 6.87 -4.92
N ASP A 90 -2.30 5.89 -4.23
CA ASP A 90 -3.73 5.56 -4.28
C ASP A 90 -4.25 5.17 -2.89
N LEU A 91 -5.56 4.98 -2.75
CA LEU A 91 -6.17 4.53 -1.51
C LEU A 91 -5.75 3.09 -1.19
N GLY A 92 -5.31 2.88 0.05
CA GLY A 92 -4.80 1.62 0.58
C GLY A 92 -5.79 0.82 1.44
N TYR A 93 -7.11 1.05 1.31
CA TYR A 93 -8.12 0.34 2.11
C TYR A 93 -8.24 -1.14 1.78
N ALA A 94 -8.11 -1.48 0.50
CA ALA A 94 -8.15 -2.84 -0.01
C ALA A 94 -6.97 -3.02 -0.96
N LEU A 95 -6.19 -4.07 -0.73
CA LEU A 95 -4.97 -4.34 -1.48
C LEU A 95 -5.09 -5.68 -2.18
N THR A 96 -4.51 -5.78 -3.38
CA THR A 96 -4.41 -7.05 -4.07
C THR A 96 -3.38 -7.94 -3.39
N ILE A 97 -3.58 -9.25 -3.44
CA ILE A 97 -2.68 -10.24 -2.84
C ILE A 97 -1.24 -10.09 -3.38
N HIS A 98 -1.10 -9.77 -4.67
CA HIS A 98 0.19 -9.51 -5.31
C HIS A 98 0.90 -8.27 -4.75
N LYS A 99 0.17 -7.18 -4.48
CA LYS A 99 0.74 -5.93 -3.95
C LYS A 99 1.26 -6.08 -2.52
N VAL A 100 0.71 -7.02 -1.74
CA VAL A 100 1.12 -7.28 -0.36
C VAL A 100 2.08 -8.48 -0.22
N GLN A 101 2.66 -8.94 -1.32
CA GLN A 101 3.66 -10.02 -1.26
C GLN A 101 4.87 -9.56 -0.44
N GLY A 102 5.27 -10.37 0.55
CA GLY A 102 6.31 -10.01 1.52
C GLY A 102 5.78 -9.34 2.79
N ASN A 103 4.62 -8.68 2.74
CA ASN A 103 3.99 -8.05 3.91
C ASN A 103 3.17 -9.05 4.73
N GLN A 104 3.04 -8.81 6.02
CA GLN A 104 2.17 -9.59 6.90
C GLN A 104 1.33 -8.67 7.78
N PHE A 105 0.11 -9.11 8.08
CA PHE A 105 -0.85 -8.38 8.88
C PHE A 105 -1.36 -9.27 10.00
N ASP A 106 -1.65 -8.69 11.16
CA ASP A 106 -2.21 -9.46 12.29
C ASP A 106 -3.54 -10.13 11.89
N TYR A 107 -4.39 -9.37 11.19
CA TYR A 107 -5.70 -9.78 10.74
C TYR A 107 -5.84 -9.52 9.24
N THR A 108 -6.34 -10.50 8.50
CA THR A 108 -6.63 -10.36 7.07
C THR A 108 -8.07 -10.75 6.77
N PHE A 109 -8.71 -9.98 5.88
CA PHE A 109 -10.03 -10.25 5.35
C PHE A 109 -9.89 -10.51 3.85
N ILE A 110 -10.29 -11.70 3.40
CA ILE A 110 -10.04 -12.19 2.05
C ILE A 110 -11.40 -12.38 1.38
N PRO A 111 -11.90 -11.38 0.63
CA PRO A 111 -13.13 -11.53 -0.14
C PRO A 111 -12.90 -12.46 -1.34
N MET A 112 -13.81 -13.41 -1.53
CA MET A 112 -13.78 -14.39 -2.63
C MET A 112 -15.11 -14.40 -3.37
N ILE A 113 -15.07 -14.00 -4.65
CA ILE A 113 -16.23 -14.00 -5.54
C ILE A 113 -15.90 -14.71 -6.85
N ASN A 114 -16.90 -15.38 -7.44
CA ASN A 114 -16.74 -16.12 -8.69
C ASN A 114 -16.39 -15.22 -9.88
N SER A 115 -16.72 -13.92 -9.85
CA SER A 115 -16.38 -12.99 -10.94
C SER A 115 -14.88 -12.89 -11.22
N PHE A 116 -14.03 -13.21 -10.24
CA PHE A 116 -12.57 -13.26 -10.40
C PHE A 116 -12.04 -14.67 -10.70
N TYR A 117 -12.81 -15.49 -11.43
CA TYR A 117 -12.53 -16.93 -11.59
C TYR A 117 -11.13 -17.26 -12.13
N ILE A 118 -10.53 -16.41 -12.96
CA ILE A 118 -9.16 -16.59 -13.50
C ILE A 118 -8.12 -16.60 -12.37
N MET A 119 -8.36 -15.83 -11.31
CA MET A 119 -7.47 -15.70 -10.16
C MET A 119 -7.77 -16.71 -9.05
N LEU A 120 -8.83 -17.52 -9.17
CA LEU A 120 -9.19 -18.54 -8.18
C LEU A 120 -8.30 -19.78 -8.34
N ASN A 121 -7.05 -19.68 -7.86
CA ASN A 121 -6.09 -20.78 -7.86
C ASN A 121 -5.45 -21.02 -6.48
N SER A 122 -4.91 -22.23 -6.28
CA SER A 122 -4.37 -22.67 -4.99
C SER A 122 -3.18 -21.84 -4.52
N LYS A 123 -2.35 -21.36 -5.46
CA LYS A 123 -1.15 -20.54 -5.15
C LYS A 123 -1.54 -19.16 -4.61
N LEU A 124 -2.58 -18.56 -5.18
CA LEU A 124 -3.02 -17.23 -4.79
C LEU A 124 -3.72 -17.25 -3.43
N ILE A 125 -4.62 -18.22 -3.20
CA ILE A 125 -5.28 -18.36 -1.90
C ILE A 125 -4.29 -18.74 -0.80
N TYR A 126 -3.31 -19.62 -1.08
CA TYR A 126 -2.21 -19.91 -0.17
C TYR A 126 -1.43 -18.64 0.19
N THR A 127 -1.08 -17.84 -0.82
CA THR A 127 -0.38 -16.57 -0.60
C THR A 127 -1.20 -15.62 0.27
N ALA A 128 -2.50 -15.50 0.02
CA ALA A 128 -3.41 -14.67 0.80
C ALA A 128 -3.49 -15.11 2.27
N LEU A 129 -3.66 -16.41 2.50
CA LEU A 129 -3.73 -16.98 3.85
C LEU A 129 -2.43 -16.76 4.63
N THR A 130 -1.27 -16.93 3.99
CA THR A 130 0.05 -16.71 4.63
C THR A 130 0.37 -15.23 4.90
N ARG A 131 -0.45 -14.28 4.44
CA ARG A 131 -0.31 -12.87 4.85
C ARG A 131 -0.80 -12.64 6.28
N ALA A 132 -1.63 -13.53 6.83
CA ALA A 132 -2.16 -13.40 8.18
C ALA A 132 -1.20 -13.95 9.24
N ARG A 133 -0.91 -13.15 10.28
CA ARG A 133 -0.10 -13.60 11.43
C ARG A 133 -0.94 -14.25 12.53
N LYS A 134 -2.12 -13.69 12.82
CA LYS A 134 -2.99 -14.17 13.91
C LYS A 134 -4.28 -14.78 13.38
N ARG A 135 -4.95 -14.14 12.43
CA ARG A 135 -6.23 -14.64 11.89
C ARG A 135 -6.45 -14.25 10.43
N ALA A 136 -6.88 -15.21 9.63
CA ALA A 136 -7.42 -15.00 8.30
C ALA A 136 -8.93 -15.23 8.32
N VAL A 137 -9.69 -14.32 7.73
CA VAL A 137 -11.13 -14.44 7.53
C VAL A 137 -11.40 -14.47 6.04
N VAL A 138 -11.80 -15.63 5.53
CA VAL A 138 -12.24 -15.78 4.14
C VAL A 138 -13.74 -15.54 4.10
N MET A 139 -14.18 -14.63 3.24
CA MET A 139 -15.59 -14.22 3.13
C MET A 139 -16.04 -14.20 1.68
N GLY A 140 -17.28 -14.62 1.40
CA GLY A 140 -17.84 -14.64 0.06
C GLY A 140 -18.44 -15.99 -0.31
N GLN A 141 -18.25 -16.41 -1.55
CA GLN A 141 -18.96 -17.56 -2.11
C GLN A 141 -18.22 -18.88 -1.83
N PRO A 142 -18.87 -19.89 -1.22
CA PRO A 142 -18.24 -21.20 -0.95
C PRO A 142 -17.69 -21.88 -2.21
N MET A 143 -18.36 -21.70 -3.35
CA MET A 143 -17.91 -22.24 -4.64
C MET A 143 -16.60 -21.60 -5.12
N ALA A 144 -16.40 -20.30 -4.87
CA ALA A 144 -15.17 -19.60 -5.23
C ALA A 144 -13.98 -20.14 -4.41
N PHE A 145 -14.19 -20.34 -3.11
CA PHE A 145 -13.20 -20.95 -2.22
C PHE A 145 -12.87 -22.38 -2.66
N LYS A 146 -13.90 -23.22 -2.89
CA LYS A 146 -13.71 -24.60 -3.36
C LYS A 146 -12.93 -24.65 -4.67
N LYS A 147 -13.27 -23.81 -5.65
CA LYS A 147 -12.56 -23.71 -6.92
C LYS A 147 -11.09 -23.32 -6.72
N ALA A 148 -10.83 -22.32 -5.88
CA ALA A 148 -9.47 -21.89 -5.58
C ALA A 148 -8.64 -23.01 -4.93
N CYS A 149 -9.21 -23.81 -4.02
CA CYS A 149 -8.49 -24.92 -3.38
C CYS A 149 -8.27 -26.13 -4.29
N GLN A 150 -9.15 -26.36 -5.27
CA GLN A 150 -9.09 -27.52 -6.17
C GLN A 150 -8.27 -27.24 -7.44
N SER A 151 -8.02 -25.98 -7.75
CA SER A 151 -7.22 -25.55 -8.90
C SER A 151 -5.74 -25.84 -8.68
N LEU A 152 -5.31 -27.05 -9.05
CA LEU A 152 -3.91 -27.47 -9.07
C LEU A 152 -3.17 -27.10 -10.36
N ASP A 153 -3.81 -26.36 -11.28
CA ASP A 153 -3.25 -26.01 -12.58
C ASP A 153 -1.77 -25.61 -12.48
N GLU A 154 -0.93 -26.44 -13.07
CA GLU A 154 0.48 -26.17 -13.22
C GLU A 154 0.62 -24.98 -14.15
N THR A 155 0.94 -23.83 -13.56
CA THR A 155 1.42 -22.70 -14.35
C THR A 155 2.67 -23.15 -15.09
N VAL A 156 2.51 -23.52 -16.37
CA VAL A 156 3.64 -23.87 -17.23
C VAL A 156 4.46 -22.60 -17.44
N ARG A 157 5.59 -22.51 -16.73
CA ARG A 157 6.52 -21.41 -16.88
C ARG A 157 7.46 -21.75 -18.03
N GLN A 158 7.34 -21.03 -19.14
CA GLN A 158 8.29 -21.10 -20.23
C GLN A 158 9.60 -20.44 -19.76
N THR A 159 10.56 -21.25 -19.32
CA THR A 159 11.86 -20.78 -18.82
C THR A 159 12.97 -21.76 -19.19
N PHE A 160 14.16 -21.22 -19.50
CA PHE A 160 15.35 -22.02 -19.80
C PHE A 160 16.06 -22.54 -18.54
N LEU A 161 15.68 -22.06 -17.34
CA LEU A 161 16.30 -22.48 -16.07
C LEU A 161 16.12 -23.97 -15.75
N GLY A 162 15.13 -24.64 -16.32
CA GLY A 162 14.90 -26.08 -16.12
C GLY A 162 15.66 -26.98 -17.10
N LEU A 163 16.45 -26.41 -18.02
CA LEU A 163 17.20 -27.15 -19.04
C LEU A 163 18.66 -27.44 -18.65
N VAL A 164 19.08 -27.00 -17.45
CA VAL A 164 20.43 -27.23 -16.90
C VAL A 164 20.33 -28.16 -15.70
#